data_AF-A0A937XZ48-F1
#
_entry.id   AF-A0A937XZ48-F1
#
_cell.length_a   1.000
_cell.length_b   1.000
_cell.length_c   1.000
_cell.angle_alpha   90.00
_cell.angle_beta   90.00
_cell.angle_gamma   90.00
#
_symmetry.space_group_name_H-M   'P 1'
#
loop_
_entity.id
_entity.type
_entity.pdbx_description
1 polymer ?
#
loop_
_entity_poly.entity_id
_entity_poly.type
_entity_poly.pdbx_seq_one_letter_code
_entity_poly.pdbx_strand_id
1 'polypeptide(L)' 'MRTIRPARSVDWTRERIAALPTPEVRQLRANAERLNDPEIVQRCDAVLGERPRGVIRGAKPASGIPRPRKKLASRTGGDA' A
#
# COMPACT_ATOMS: atom_id res chain seq x y z
N MET A 1 -0.66 29.98 30.10
CA MET A 1 0.01 29.36 28.93
C MET A 1 -0.85 29.63 27.70
N ARG A 2 -0.39 30.43 26.74
CA ARG A 2 -1.13 30.65 25.48
C ARG A 2 -0.93 29.41 24.61
N THR A 3 -1.93 28.53 24.56
CA THR A 3 -2.01 27.50 23.53
C THR A 3 -2.09 28.21 22.18
N ILE A 4 -0.95 28.29 21.49
CA ILE A 4 -0.88 28.71 20.09
C ILE A 4 -1.72 27.68 19.34
N ARG A 5 -2.98 28.03 19.04
CA ARG A 5 -3.81 27.26 18.12
C ARG A 5 -3.03 27.25 16.80
N PRO A 6 -2.62 26.08 16.27
CA PRO A 6 -1.93 26.06 14.99
C PRO A 6 -2.85 26.76 13.99
N ALA A 7 -2.41 27.90 13.47
CA ALA A 7 -3.24 28.86 12.72
C ALA A 7 -3.70 28.34 11.36
N ARG A 8 -3.62 27.03 11.13
CA ARG A 8 -3.94 26.33 9.89
C ARG A 8 -4.52 24.96 10.24
N SER A 9 -5.67 24.96 10.92
CA SER A 9 -6.59 23.82 10.81
C SER A 9 -6.99 23.75 9.35
N VAL A 10 -6.31 22.90 8.59
CA VAL A 10 -6.68 22.62 7.21
C VAL A 10 -8.00 21.86 7.25
N ASP A 11 -9.04 22.42 6.65
CA ASP A 11 -10.26 21.68 6.38
C ASP A 11 -9.96 20.52 5.43
N TRP A 12 -10.02 19.31 5.97
CA TRP A 12 -9.84 18.07 5.24
C TRP A 12 -11.20 17.63 4.65
N THR A 13 -11.64 18.34 3.62
CA THR A 13 -12.85 18.00 2.86
C THR A 13 -12.60 16.80 1.94
N ARG A 14 -13.68 16.17 1.50
CA ARG A 14 -13.62 15.02 0.59
C ARG A 14 -12.94 15.37 -0.73
N GLU A 15 -13.23 16.54 -1.32
CA GLU A 15 -12.60 16.97 -2.58
C GLU A 15 -11.09 17.13 -2.41
N ARG A 16 -10.67 17.71 -1.29
CA ARG A 16 -9.26 17.90 -0.98
C ARG A 16 -8.52 16.59 -0.82
N ILE A 17 -9.09 15.63 -0.08
CA ILE A 17 -8.51 14.29 0.08
C ILE A 17 -8.47 13.55 -1.26
N ALA A 18 -9.51 13.69 -2.08
CA ALA A 18 -9.57 13.09 -3.42
C ALA A 18 -8.53 13.66 -4.39
N ALA A 19 -8.10 14.91 -4.22
CA ALA A 19 -7.04 15.52 -5.00
C ALA A 19 -5.62 15.02 -4.64
N LEU A 20 -5.43 14.42 -3.46
CA LEU A 20 -4.12 13.90 -3.03
C LEU A 20 -3.76 12.59 -3.75
N PRO A 21 -2.48 12.32 -4.00
CA PRO A 21 -2.06 11.00 -4.47
C PRO A 21 -2.29 9.92 -3.39
N THR A 22 -2.50 8.68 -3.81
CA THR A 22 -2.79 7.54 -2.92
C THR A 22 -1.81 7.37 -1.75
N PRO A 23 -0.47 7.51 -1.91
CA PRO A 23 0.44 7.46 -0.77
C PRO A 23 0.19 8.57 0.27
N GLU A 24 -0.15 9.78 -0.18
CA GLU A 24 -0.45 10.90 0.72
C GLU A 24 -1.78 10.69 1.46
N VAL A 25 -2.81 10.14 0.82
CA VAL A 25 -4.07 9.78 1.52
C VAL A 25 -3.83 8.75 2.61
N ARG A 26 -2.95 7.76 2.37
CA ARG A 26 -2.56 6.76 3.40
C ARG A 26 -1.80 7.40 4.56
N GLN A 27 -0.89 8.32 4.27
CA GLN A 27 -0.15 9.04 5.31
C GLN A 27 -1.07 9.95 6.12
N LEU A 28 -2.02 10.64 5.47
CA LEU A 28 -3.04 11.46 6.12
C LEU A 28 -3.89 10.62 7.07
N ARG A 29 -4.33 9.44 6.63
CA ARG A 29 -5.07 8.49 7.49
C ARG A 29 -4.27 8.11 8.73
N ALA A 30 -3.01 7.70 8.58
CA ALA A 30 -2.17 7.32 9.72
C ALA A 30 -1.95 8.48 10.71
N ASN A 31 -1.86 9.71 10.21
CA ASN A 31 -1.77 10.90 11.06
C ASN A 31 -3.09 11.18 11.79
N ALA A 32 -4.23 11.04 11.11
CA ALA A 32 -5.56 11.20 11.71
C ALA A 32 -5.82 10.14 12.80
N GLU A 33 -5.39 8.89 12.59
CA GLU A 33 -5.45 7.83 13.61
C GLU A 33 -4.65 8.21 14.86
N ARG A 34 -3.43 8.73 14.70
CA ARG A 34 -2.60 9.20 15.83
C ARG A 34 -3.21 10.40 16.57
N LEU A 35 -3.94 11.24 15.86
CA LEU A 35 -4.62 12.42 16.41
C LEU A 35 -6.03 12.11 16.94
N ASN A 36 -6.48 10.84 16.88
CA ASN A 36 -7.84 10.41 17.21
C ASN A 36 -8.93 11.22 16.49
N ASP A 37 -8.74 11.47 15.18
CA ASP A 37 -9.73 12.12 14.32
C ASP A 37 -10.42 11.09 13.41
N PRO A 38 -11.49 10.41 13.89
CA PRO A 38 -12.15 9.35 13.14
C PRO A 38 -12.92 9.85 11.91
N GLU A 39 -13.26 11.14 11.85
CA GLU A 39 -13.96 11.73 10.71
C GLU A 39 -13.05 11.76 9.48
N ILE A 40 -11.79 12.17 9.68
CA ILE A 40 -10.80 12.20 8.60
C ILE A 40 -10.38 10.79 8.20
N VAL A 41 -10.26 9.86 9.14
CA VAL A 41 -9.98 8.43 8.83
C VAL A 41 -11.05 7.86 7.90
N GLN A 42 -12.34 8.05 8.23
CA GLN A 42 -13.45 7.57 7.41
C GLN A 42 -13.46 8.19 6.02
N ARG A 43 -13.19 9.50 5.89
CA ARG A 43 -13.07 10.17 4.58
C ARG A 43 -11.93 9.59 3.74
N CYS A 44 -10.76 9.38 4.35
CA CYS A 44 -9.63 8.76 3.67
C CYS A 44 -9.95 7.34 3.19
N ASP A 45 -10.60 6.53 4.01
CA ASP A 45 -11.00 5.17 3.65
C ASP A 45 -12.04 5.15 2.51
N ALA A 46 -13.00 6.06 2.52
CA ALA A 46 -13.96 6.22 1.42
C ALA A 46 -13.25 6.56 0.10
N VAL A 47 -12.33 7.54 0.11
CA VAL A 47 -11.55 7.93 -1.08
C VAL A 47 -10.66 6.79 -1.57
N LEU A 48 -10.03 6.03 -0.67
CA LEU A 48 -9.22 4.87 -1.02
C LEU A 48 -10.04 3.70 -1.56
N GLY A 49 -11.30 3.55 -1.12
CA GLY A 49 -12.24 2.54 -1.59
C GLY A 49 -12.82 2.84 -2.97
N GLU A 50 -13.08 4.12 -3.26
CA GLU A 50 -13.60 4.56 -4.57
C GLU A 50 -12.54 4.55 -5.67
N ARG A 51 -11.27 4.75 -5.31
CA ARG A 51 -10.19 4.59 -6.27
C ARG A 51 -10.22 3.15 -6.78
N PRO A 52 -10.21 2.92 -8.10
CA PRO A 52 -10.02 1.58 -8.62
C PRO A 52 -8.65 1.14 -8.09
N ARG A 53 -8.66 0.35 -7.00
CA ARG A 53 -7.50 -0.36 -6.50
C ARG A 53 -7.10 -1.18 -7.68
N GLY A 54 -6.10 -0.70 -8.42
CA GLY A 54 -5.70 -1.23 -9.71
C GLY A 54 -5.79 -2.72 -9.58
N VAL A 55 -6.85 -3.28 -10.17
CA VAL A 55 -7.05 -4.70 -10.13
C VAL A 55 -5.86 -5.13 -10.96
N ILE A 56 -4.80 -5.54 -10.27
CA ILE A 56 -3.89 -6.49 -10.85
C ILE A 56 -4.79 -7.71 -11.04
N ARG A 57 -5.56 -7.71 -12.14
CA ARG A 57 -6.07 -8.90 -12.80
C ARG A 57 -4.79 -9.65 -13.17
N GLY A 58 -4.21 -10.36 -12.20
CA GLY A 58 -2.85 -10.88 -12.33
C GLY A 58 -2.08 -11.16 -11.03
N ALA A 59 -2.66 -11.05 -9.83
CA ALA A 59 -2.08 -11.73 -8.67
C ALA A 59 -2.38 -13.23 -8.80
N LYS A 60 -1.47 -13.88 -9.52
CA LYS A 60 -1.34 -15.29 -9.93
C LYS A 60 -1.83 -16.33 -8.91
N PRO A 61 -2.47 -17.45 -9.30
CA PRO A 61 -2.24 -18.67 -8.56
C PRO A 61 -0.80 -19.10 -8.80
N ALA A 62 -0.13 -19.54 -7.74
CA ALA A 62 1.21 -20.09 -7.79
C ALA A 62 1.29 -21.27 -8.77
N SER A 63 1.64 -21.00 -10.03
CA SER A 63 2.27 -22.00 -10.89
C SER A 63 3.77 -21.79 -10.76
N GLY A 64 4.40 -22.71 -10.03
CA GLY A 64 5.81 -22.67 -9.74
C GLY A 64 6.61 -22.50 -11.02
N ILE A 65 7.53 -21.55 -11.02
CA ILE A 65 8.71 -21.68 -11.86
C ILE A 65 9.40 -22.95 -11.35
N PRO A 66 9.47 -24.07 -12.11
CA PRO A 66 10.40 -25.10 -11.73
C PRO A 66 11.77 -24.45 -11.83
N ARG A 67 12.42 -24.24 -10.67
CA ARG A 67 13.85 -23.99 -10.63
C ARG A 67 14.48 -25.08 -11.51
N PRO A 68 15.34 -24.76 -12.49
CA PRO A 68 16.03 -25.80 -13.21
C PRO A 68 16.79 -26.63 -12.17
N ARG A 69 16.33 -27.87 -11.96
CA ARG A 69 17.05 -28.87 -11.17
C ARG A 69 18.42 -28.96 -11.82
N LYS A 70 19.43 -28.51 -11.09
CA LYS A 70 20.83 -28.80 -11.38
C LYS A 70 20.89 -30.29 -11.66
N LYS A 71 21.15 -30.70 -12.91
CA LYS A 71 21.40 -32.10 -13.21
C LYS A 71 22.68 -32.44 -12.46
N LEU A 72 22.53 -33.11 -11.32
CA LEU A 72 23.59 -33.91 -10.74
C LEU A 72 23.81 -35.06 -11.73
N ALA A 73 24.67 -34.82 -12.71
CA ALA A 73 25.23 -35.87 -13.53
C ALA A 73 26.30 -36.57 -12.68
N SER A 74 25.86 -37.49 -11.83
CA SER A 74 26.72 -38.55 -11.32
C SER A 74 26.32 -39.84 -12.03
N ARG A 75 27.15 -40.26 -12.98
CA ARG A 75 27.39 -41.65 -13.40
C ARG A 75 28.49 -41.64 -14.47
N THR A 76 29.73 -42.04 -14.15
CA THR A 76 30.25 -43.42 -14.02
C THR A 76 30.96 -43.84 -15.31
N GLY A 77 32.23 -44.25 -15.17
CA GLY A 77 33.02 -45.02 -16.15
C GLY A 77 33.84 -44.11 -17.09
N GLY A 78 35.12 -44.34 -17.35
CA GLY A 78 35.99 -45.49 -17.09
C GLY A 78 37.13 -45.42 -18.12
N ASP A 79 38.33 -45.75 -17.68
CA ASP A 79 39.44 -46.36 -18.42
C ASP A 79 39.66 -46.02 -19.91
N ALA A 80 40.73 -45.27 -20.19
CA ALA A 80 41.71 -45.52 -21.26
C ALA A 80 42.91 -44.56 -21.11
#